data_AF-A0A562LAD2-F1
#
_entry.id   AF-A0A562LAD2-F1
#
_cell.length_a   1.000
_cell.length_b   1.000
_cell.length_c   1.000
_cell.angle_alpha   90.00
_cell.angle_beta   90.00
_cell.angle_gamma   90.00
#
_symmetry.space_group_name_H-M   'P 1'
#
loop_
_entity.id
_entity.type
_entity.pdbx_description
1 polymer ?
#
loop_
_entity_poly.entity_id
_entity_poly.type
_entity_poly.pdbx_seq_one_letter_code
_entity_poly.pdbx_strand_id
1 'polypeptide(L)'
;MTRLSSAAKRFSLFAILWSVASVVAAQTATEPKRPSLEALEKIISDRTPKIRVNAVDHERITAKRIDIVGDDGTIRMTLSANTPPPIIDGIQYRRAFGVSGLILYDAKGSERGGFGVADTPGGTAAVLALDHPAMDAVGWRVSPDGSVAFTINQAPPLIREPGLDNKLVPGVQTSTRVKLSVAADGTPAVALSDANDQARVRMTVTPEGYGAIEFLDASGKVIHVLAPERDSKQADT
;
A
#
# COMPACT_ATOMS: atom_id res chain seq x y z
N MET A 1 92.31 -9.89 -28.31
CA MET A 1 91.24 -10.84 -27.91
C MET A 1 89.92 -10.22 -28.32
N THR A 2 89.55 -10.16 -29.61
CA THR A 2 89.29 -11.23 -30.60
C THR A 2 87.98 -11.99 -30.33
N ARG A 3 87.02 -11.68 -31.22
CA ARG A 3 85.70 -12.26 -31.57
C ARG A 3 85.45 -13.74 -31.25
N LEU A 4 84.15 -14.09 -31.10
CA LEU A 4 83.35 -14.99 -31.98
C LEU A 4 82.02 -15.34 -31.25
N SER A 5 80.87 -14.80 -31.69
CA SER A 5 79.89 -15.40 -32.62
C SER A 5 79.05 -16.56 -32.06
N SER A 6 77.73 -16.39 -31.99
CA SER A 6 76.82 -17.35 -32.64
C SER A 6 75.46 -16.70 -32.90
N ALA A 7 74.91 -17.04 -34.06
CA ALA A 7 73.67 -16.53 -34.60
C ALA A 7 72.48 -17.34 -34.07
N ALA A 8 71.41 -16.64 -33.66
CA ALA A 8 70.09 -17.24 -33.52
C ALA A 8 69.11 -16.49 -34.43
N LYS A 9 68.53 -17.23 -35.37
CA LYS A 9 67.55 -16.80 -36.35
C LYS A 9 66.31 -16.22 -35.66
N ARG A 10 65.91 -15.00 -36.03
CA ARG A 10 64.64 -14.39 -35.62
C ARG A 10 63.51 -15.04 -36.43
N PHE A 11 62.67 -15.85 -35.78
CA PHE A 11 61.33 -16.16 -36.27
C PHE A 11 60.45 -14.95 -35.93
N SER A 12 60.07 -14.16 -36.94
CA SER A 12 59.03 -13.15 -36.78
C SER A 12 57.67 -13.85 -36.74
N LEU A 13 57.15 -14.08 -35.54
CA LEU A 13 55.75 -14.45 -35.33
C LEU A 13 54.90 -13.18 -35.50
N PHE A 14 54.23 -13.03 -36.63
CA PHE A 14 53.20 -12.00 -36.82
C PHE A 14 51.99 -12.39 -35.96
N ALA A 15 51.94 -11.91 -34.71
CA ALA A 15 50.74 -11.92 -33.91
C ALA A 15 49.84 -10.77 -34.39
N ILE A 16 48.92 -11.08 -35.30
CA ILE A 16 47.82 -10.17 -35.63
C ILE A 16 46.86 -10.19 -34.43
N LEU A 17 47.00 -9.23 -33.52
CA LEU A 17 45.98 -8.94 -32.53
C LEU A 17 44.76 -8.37 -33.26
N TRP A 18 43.72 -9.18 -33.44
CA TRP A 18 42.37 -8.67 -33.67
C TRP A 18 41.81 -8.19 -32.34
N SER A 19 41.88 -6.88 -32.11
CA SER A 19 41.10 -6.20 -31.08
C SER A 19 39.62 -6.28 -31.46
N VAL A 20 38.90 -7.26 -30.92
CA VAL A 20 37.44 -7.27 -30.94
C VAL A 20 36.99 -6.19 -29.97
N ALA A 21 36.75 -4.98 -30.48
CA ALA A 21 36.08 -3.94 -29.72
C ALA A 21 34.62 -4.38 -29.53
N SER A 22 34.29 -4.89 -28.36
CA SER A 22 32.91 -5.11 -27.94
C SER A 22 32.21 -3.76 -27.86
N VAL A 23 31.49 -3.38 -28.91
CA VAL A 23 30.56 -2.25 -28.87
C VAL A 23 29.37 -2.69 -28.03
N VAL A 24 29.42 -2.42 -26.73
CA VAL A 24 28.22 -2.40 -25.91
C VAL A 24 27.43 -1.18 -26.37
N ALA A 25 26.40 -1.41 -27.19
CA ALA A 25 25.39 -0.40 -27.44
C ALA A 25 24.70 -0.11 -26.11
N ALA A 26 25.11 0.95 -25.42
CA ALA A 26 24.36 1.50 -24.32
C ALA A 26 22.97 1.82 -24.86
N GLN A 27 21.95 1.10 -24.39
CA GLN A 27 20.57 1.53 -24.56
C GLN A 27 20.48 2.89 -23.89
N THR A 28 20.39 3.95 -24.70
CA THR A 28 20.08 5.29 -24.22
C THR A 28 18.73 5.18 -23.54
N ALA A 29 18.71 5.22 -22.20
CA ALA A 29 17.48 5.32 -21.44
C ALA A 29 16.72 6.52 -22.00
N THR A 30 15.54 6.28 -22.58
CA THR A 30 14.68 7.35 -23.08
C THR A 30 14.40 8.31 -21.93
N GLU A 31 14.78 9.57 -22.09
CA GLU A 31 14.53 10.61 -21.08
C GLU A 31 13.06 10.54 -20.62
N PRO A 32 12.79 10.58 -19.31
CA PRO A 32 11.42 10.51 -18.82
C PRO A 32 10.60 11.66 -19.40
N LYS A 33 9.49 11.31 -20.04
CA LYS A 33 8.61 12.25 -20.75
C LYS A 33 7.98 13.22 -19.74
N ARG A 34 8.51 14.44 -19.66
CA ARG A 34 7.97 15.51 -18.78
C ARG A 34 6.85 16.30 -19.49
N PRO A 35 5.83 16.79 -18.76
CA PRO A 35 4.85 17.72 -19.30
C PRO A 35 5.49 19.00 -19.86
N SER A 36 4.88 19.61 -20.88
CA SER A 36 5.32 20.92 -21.40
C SER A 36 5.08 22.02 -20.36
N LEU A 37 5.81 23.13 -20.47
CA LEU A 37 5.59 24.29 -19.60
C LEU A 37 4.15 24.81 -19.73
N GLU A 38 3.59 24.82 -20.94
CA GLU A 38 2.18 25.18 -21.16
C GLU A 38 1.21 24.23 -20.46
N ALA A 39 1.50 22.93 -20.42
CA ALA A 39 0.69 21.96 -19.68
C ALA A 39 0.79 22.20 -18.17
N LEU A 40 1.97 22.59 -17.68
CA LEU A 40 2.18 22.98 -16.29
C LEU A 40 1.46 24.29 -15.96
N GLU A 41 1.51 25.30 -16.82
CA GLU A 41 0.84 26.59 -16.61
C GLU A 41 -0.67 26.46 -16.49
N LYS A 42 -1.28 25.54 -17.24
CA LYS A 42 -2.73 25.25 -17.16
C LYS A 42 -3.14 24.63 -15.82
N ILE A 43 -2.21 24.06 -15.05
CA ILE A 43 -2.50 23.42 -13.76
C ILE A 43 -1.98 24.22 -12.55
N ILE A 44 -1.25 25.32 -12.77
CA ILE A 44 -0.80 26.21 -11.69
C ILE A 44 -1.97 27.10 -11.26
N SER A 45 -2.48 26.88 -10.05
CA SER A 45 -3.59 27.65 -9.48
C SER A 45 -3.15 28.97 -8.82
N ASP A 46 -1.99 28.97 -8.15
CA ASP A 46 -1.40 30.14 -7.49
C ASP A 46 0.12 29.96 -7.42
N ARG A 47 0.88 31.00 -7.82
CA ARG A 47 2.35 31.00 -7.76
C ARG A 47 2.89 31.48 -6.42
N THR A 48 2.02 32.01 -5.56
CA THR A 48 2.33 32.57 -4.24
C THR A 48 1.31 32.10 -3.20
N PRO A 49 1.16 30.78 -2.98
CA PRO A 49 0.16 30.26 -2.05
C PRO A 49 0.40 30.83 -0.65
N LYS A 50 -0.69 31.19 0.04
CA LYS A 50 -0.63 31.60 1.44
C LYS A 50 -0.26 30.39 2.31
N ILE A 51 1.04 30.25 2.61
CA ILE A 51 1.59 29.18 3.45
C ILE A 51 1.81 29.60 4.91
N ARG A 52 1.48 30.84 5.27
CA ARG A 52 1.65 31.40 6.62
C ARG A 52 0.46 32.28 7.00
N VAL A 53 0.09 32.22 8.28
CA VAL A 53 -0.80 33.19 8.93
C VAL A 53 0.06 34.20 9.70
N ASN A 54 -0.37 35.47 9.76
CA ASN A 54 0.42 36.53 10.43
C ASN A 54 0.43 36.39 11.97
N ALA A 55 -0.56 35.70 12.52
CA ALA A 55 -0.65 35.28 13.91
C ALA A 55 -1.50 34.02 13.98
N VAL A 56 -1.33 33.21 15.03
CA VAL A 56 -2.28 32.15 15.35
C VAL A 56 -3.64 32.81 15.64
N ASP A 57 -4.68 32.41 14.93
CA ASP A 57 -6.04 32.91 15.14
C ASP A 57 -6.72 32.21 16.32
N HIS A 58 -6.46 30.91 16.51
CA HIS A 58 -6.93 30.11 17.64
C HIS A 58 -5.88 29.06 18.06
N GLU A 59 -5.52 29.02 19.35
CA GLU A 59 -4.67 27.95 19.90
C GLU A 59 -5.41 26.62 20.06
N ARG A 60 -6.74 26.68 20.24
CA ARG A 60 -7.61 25.51 20.39
C ARG A 60 -8.98 25.77 19.78
N ILE A 61 -9.49 24.80 19.05
CA ILE A 61 -10.88 24.74 18.59
C ILE A 61 -11.56 23.57 19.33
N THR A 62 -12.67 23.84 20.02
CA THR A 62 -13.52 22.79 20.61
C THR A 62 -14.84 22.76 19.85
N ALA A 63 -15.05 21.71 19.06
CA ALA A 63 -16.23 21.56 18.22
C ALA A 63 -16.70 20.10 18.24
N LYS A 64 -18.01 19.90 18.06
CA LYS A 64 -18.56 18.56 17.79
C LYS A 64 -18.28 18.10 16.36
N ARG A 65 -18.19 19.05 15.42
CA ARG A 65 -18.02 18.82 14.00
C ARG A 65 -17.37 20.03 13.32
N ILE A 66 -16.46 19.76 12.40
CA ILE A 66 -15.88 20.72 11.46
C ILE A 66 -16.03 20.10 10.06
N ASP A 67 -16.65 20.83 9.14
CA ASP A 67 -16.79 20.43 7.75
C ASP A 67 -15.94 21.32 6.85
N ILE A 68 -15.27 20.70 5.88
CA ILE A 68 -14.64 21.39 4.76
C ILE A 68 -15.58 21.28 3.58
N VAL A 69 -16.01 22.43 3.06
CA VAL A 69 -17.05 22.54 2.03
C VAL A 69 -16.43 23.10 0.77
N GLY A 70 -16.70 22.48 -0.38
CA GLY A 70 -16.31 22.99 -1.69
C GLY A 70 -17.16 24.17 -2.13
N ASP A 71 -16.74 24.85 -3.21
CA ASP A 71 -17.43 26.04 -3.74
C ASP A 71 -18.88 25.77 -4.17
N ASP A 72 -19.20 24.52 -4.51
CA ASP A 72 -20.54 24.04 -4.88
C ASP A 72 -21.41 23.66 -3.68
N GLY A 73 -20.91 23.83 -2.45
CA GLY A 73 -21.58 23.43 -1.22
C GLY A 73 -21.41 21.95 -0.85
N THR A 74 -20.68 21.15 -1.65
CA THR A 74 -20.43 19.74 -1.34
C THR A 74 -19.45 19.63 -0.18
N ILE A 75 -19.79 18.85 0.85
CA ILE A 75 -18.85 18.53 1.93
C ILE A 75 -17.76 17.61 1.38
N ARG A 76 -16.50 18.00 1.51
CA ARG A 76 -15.31 17.26 1.04
C ARG A 76 -14.59 16.52 2.16
N MET A 77 -14.76 16.98 3.41
CA MET A 77 -14.21 16.35 4.59
C MET A 77 -15.04 16.71 5.82
N THR A 78 -15.19 15.77 6.75
CA THR A 78 -15.80 16.00 8.06
C THR A 78 -14.86 15.50 9.15
N LEU A 79 -14.48 16.34 10.11
CA LEU A 79 -13.90 15.94 11.40
C LEU A 79 -14.99 16.02 12.47
N SER A 80 -15.33 14.91 13.13
CA SER A 80 -16.44 14.90 14.10
C SER A 80 -16.28 13.86 15.22
N ALA A 81 -16.82 14.20 16.39
CA ALA A 81 -17.02 13.25 17.50
C ALA A 81 -18.05 12.16 17.16
N ASN A 82 -19.01 12.45 16.28
CA ASN A 82 -19.94 11.46 15.76
C ASN A 82 -19.96 11.63 14.25
N THR A 83 -19.09 10.89 13.56
CA THR A 83 -19.05 10.93 12.10
C THR A 83 -20.43 10.60 11.52
N PRO A 84 -20.87 11.32 10.47
CA PRO A 84 -22.16 11.05 9.86
C PRO A 84 -22.20 9.64 9.25
N PRO A 85 -23.39 9.04 9.07
CA PRO A 85 -23.52 7.76 8.41
C PRO A 85 -23.01 7.82 6.95
N PRO A 86 -22.40 6.73 6.44
CA PRO A 86 -21.73 6.72 5.14
C PRO A 86 -22.68 6.98 3.97
N ILE A 87 -22.21 7.74 2.99
CA ILE A 87 -22.93 8.00 1.74
C ILE A 87 -22.23 7.24 0.61
N ILE A 88 -22.96 6.42 -0.12
CA ILE A 88 -22.45 5.65 -1.27
C ILE A 88 -23.43 5.85 -2.44
N ASP A 89 -22.91 6.39 -3.55
CA ASP A 89 -23.67 6.66 -4.79
C ASP A 89 -24.94 7.52 -4.55
N GLY A 90 -24.90 8.41 -3.56
CA GLY A 90 -25.99 9.31 -3.20
C GLY A 90 -27.02 8.72 -2.22
N ILE A 91 -26.83 7.50 -1.72
CA ILE A 91 -27.64 6.91 -0.66
C ILE A 91 -26.87 6.94 0.65
N GLN A 92 -27.52 7.38 1.73
CA GLN A 92 -26.96 7.34 3.09
C GLN A 92 -27.34 6.03 3.79
N TYR A 93 -26.34 5.26 4.20
CA TYR A 93 -26.49 3.97 4.87
C TYR A 93 -26.19 4.08 6.37
N ARG A 94 -26.67 3.12 7.17
CA ARG A 94 -26.31 3.04 8.60
C ARG A 94 -24.86 2.57 8.75
N ARG A 95 -24.13 3.18 9.69
CA ARG A 95 -22.80 2.71 10.07
C ARG A 95 -22.92 1.48 10.98
N ALA A 96 -21.99 0.53 10.85
CA ALA A 96 -21.96 -0.67 11.68
C ALA A 96 -21.62 -0.37 13.16
N PHE A 97 -20.79 0.65 13.41
CA PHE A 97 -20.38 1.12 14.72
C PHE A 97 -20.14 2.63 14.69
N GLY A 98 -20.21 3.28 15.85
CA GLY A 98 -19.92 4.71 15.98
C GLY A 98 -18.43 4.98 15.78
N VAL A 99 -18.10 6.03 15.01
CA VAL A 99 -16.71 6.45 14.79
C VAL A 99 -16.58 7.93 15.13
N SER A 100 -15.59 8.25 15.96
CA SER A 100 -15.06 9.61 16.14
C SER A 100 -13.85 9.77 15.22
N GLY A 101 -13.84 10.77 14.35
CA GLY A 101 -12.70 10.98 13.47
C GLY A 101 -13.01 11.82 12.24
N LEU A 102 -12.18 11.61 11.21
CA LEU A 102 -12.19 12.27 9.93
C LEU A 102 -12.79 11.36 8.87
N ILE A 103 -13.69 11.88 8.05
CA ILE A 103 -14.25 11.22 6.86
C ILE A 103 -13.93 12.04 5.63
N LEU A 104 -13.57 11.38 4.54
CA LEU A 104 -13.27 11.97 3.24
C LEU A 104 -14.45 11.72 2.28
N TYR A 105 -14.75 12.71 1.43
CA TYR A 105 -15.79 12.57 0.41
C TYR A 105 -15.28 12.94 -0.99
N ASP A 106 -15.78 12.25 -2.01
CA ASP A 106 -15.58 12.63 -3.41
C ASP A 106 -16.45 13.83 -3.82
N ALA A 107 -16.33 14.26 -5.08
CA ALA A 107 -17.07 15.41 -5.61
C ALA A 107 -18.58 15.21 -5.68
N LYS A 108 -19.08 13.98 -5.49
CA LYS A 108 -20.52 13.67 -5.41
C LYS A 108 -20.98 13.48 -3.97
N GLY A 109 -20.10 13.73 -2.98
CA GLY A 109 -20.38 13.53 -1.57
C GLY A 109 -20.33 12.08 -1.11
N SER A 110 -19.85 11.13 -1.93
CA SER A 110 -19.72 9.74 -1.48
C SER A 110 -18.45 9.56 -0.64
N GLU A 111 -18.55 8.77 0.43
CA GLU A 111 -17.45 8.48 1.36
C GLU A 111 -16.30 7.76 0.65
N ARG A 112 -15.06 8.20 0.88
CA ARG A 112 -13.82 7.61 0.32
C ARG A 112 -12.90 7.08 1.40
N GLY A 113 -13.48 6.75 2.55
CA GLY A 113 -12.81 6.31 3.75
C GLY A 113 -12.64 7.42 4.78
N GLY A 114 -11.77 7.15 5.76
CA GLY A 114 -11.58 8.02 6.92
C GLY A 114 -10.51 7.51 7.87
N PHE A 115 -10.32 8.27 8.95
CA PHE A 115 -9.40 7.96 10.04
C PHE A 115 -10.08 8.29 11.37
N GLY A 116 -10.08 7.36 12.32
CA GLY A 116 -10.72 7.61 13.59
C GLY A 116 -10.61 6.46 14.58
N VAL A 117 -11.35 6.62 15.67
CA VAL A 117 -11.56 5.59 16.68
C VAL A 117 -12.99 5.09 16.61
N ALA A 118 -13.12 3.76 16.62
CA ALA A 118 -14.37 3.04 16.56
C ALA A 118 -14.64 2.37 17.91
N ASP A 119 -15.72 2.75 18.57
CA ASP A 119 -16.15 2.10 19.80
C ASP A 119 -17.02 0.89 19.47
N THR A 120 -16.48 -0.29 19.71
CA THR A 120 -17.15 -1.58 19.48
C THR A 120 -17.52 -2.24 20.80
N PRO A 121 -18.41 -3.24 20.82
CA PRO A 121 -18.67 -4.02 22.03
C PRO A 121 -17.42 -4.67 22.65
N GLY A 122 -16.39 -4.96 21.82
CA GLY A 122 -15.12 -5.55 22.26
C GLY A 122 -14.05 -4.54 22.68
N GLY A 123 -14.37 -3.24 22.68
CA GLY A 123 -13.45 -2.15 22.98
C GLY A 123 -13.22 -1.20 21.81
N THR A 124 -12.31 -0.24 22.00
CA THR A 124 -12.03 0.80 21.02
C THR A 124 -10.95 0.36 20.03
N ALA A 125 -11.24 0.46 18.74
CA ALA A 125 -10.27 0.22 17.67
C ALA A 125 -9.85 1.54 17.02
N ALA A 126 -8.57 1.66 16.65
CA ALA A 126 -8.12 2.75 15.77
C ALA A 126 -8.14 2.27 14.31
N VAL A 127 -8.72 3.05 13.41
CA VAL A 127 -8.91 2.68 12.01
C VAL A 127 -8.50 3.82 11.10
N LEU A 128 -7.75 3.51 10.05
CA LEU A 128 -7.63 4.32 8.84
C LEU A 128 -8.07 3.46 7.67
N ALA A 129 -9.07 3.87 6.92
CA ALA A 129 -9.52 3.17 5.71
C ALA A 129 -9.56 4.16 4.55
N LEU A 130 -9.22 3.68 3.35
CA LEU A 130 -9.52 4.36 2.09
C LEU A 130 -10.30 3.40 1.23
N ASP A 131 -11.35 3.90 0.58
CA ASP A 131 -12.40 3.04 0.03
C ASP A 131 -12.33 2.93 -1.49
N HIS A 132 -12.60 1.73 -1.99
CA HIS A 132 -13.28 1.55 -3.28
C HIS A 132 -14.72 2.07 -3.19
N PRO A 133 -15.44 2.26 -4.31
CA PRO A 133 -16.79 2.80 -4.29
C PRO A 133 -17.79 2.10 -3.36
N ALA A 134 -17.61 0.81 -3.05
CA ALA A 134 -18.54 0.00 -2.26
C ALA A 134 -17.90 -0.74 -1.06
N MET A 135 -16.61 -0.56 -0.80
CA MET A 135 -15.88 -1.22 0.29
C MET A 135 -14.48 -0.62 0.50
N ASP A 136 -13.82 -0.90 1.62
CA ASP A 136 -12.42 -0.56 1.85
C ASP A 136 -11.50 -1.10 0.73
N ALA A 137 -10.66 -0.24 0.16
CA ALA A 137 -9.54 -0.62 -0.70
C ALA A 137 -8.28 -0.94 0.11
N VAL A 138 -7.97 -0.10 1.09
CA VAL A 138 -6.85 -0.30 2.03
C VAL A 138 -7.27 0.06 3.44
N GLY A 139 -6.70 -0.62 4.43
CA GLY A 139 -7.04 -0.38 5.83
C GLY A 139 -5.88 -0.61 6.79
N TRP A 140 -5.67 0.33 7.70
CA TRP A 140 -4.84 0.21 8.90
C TRP A 140 -5.74 0.06 10.12
N ARG A 141 -5.44 -0.91 10.96
CA ARG A 141 -6.23 -1.22 12.15
C ARG A 141 -5.34 -1.51 13.34
N VAL A 142 -5.72 -0.97 14.49
CA VAL A 142 -5.29 -1.43 15.81
C VAL A 142 -6.54 -1.90 16.53
N SER A 143 -6.62 -3.18 16.80
CA SER A 143 -7.76 -3.84 17.43
C SER A 143 -7.68 -3.74 18.96
N PRO A 144 -8.81 -3.90 19.68
CA PRO A 144 -8.82 -3.87 21.14
C PRO A 144 -7.96 -4.95 21.81
N ASP A 145 -7.75 -6.08 21.14
CA ASP A 145 -6.89 -7.18 21.61
C ASP A 145 -5.38 -6.90 21.42
N GLY A 146 -5.02 -5.74 20.86
CA GLY A 146 -3.64 -5.35 20.56
C GLY A 146 -3.15 -5.79 19.18
N SER A 147 -3.93 -6.56 18.42
CA SER A 147 -3.53 -6.91 17.06
C SER A 147 -3.48 -5.69 16.14
N VAL A 148 -2.49 -5.67 15.25
CA VAL A 148 -2.28 -4.59 14.28
C VAL A 148 -2.31 -5.18 12.88
N ALA A 149 -2.97 -4.50 11.94
CA ALA A 149 -3.00 -4.91 10.55
C ALA A 149 -2.98 -3.74 9.58
N PHE A 150 -2.22 -3.90 8.51
CA PHE A 150 -2.39 -3.20 7.24
C PHE A 150 -2.89 -4.20 6.20
N THR A 151 -3.91 -3.81 5.44
CA THR A 151 -4.59 -4.66 4.46
C THR A 151 -4.74 -3.95 3.13
N ILE A 152 -4.58 -4.70 2.03
CA ILE A 152 -4.91 -4.27 0.67
C ILE A 152 -5.94 -5.25 0.13
N ASN A 153 -7.12 -4.74 -0.20
CA ASN A 153 -8.24 -5.51 -0.71
C ASN A 153 -8.28 -5.43 -2.23
N GLN A 154 -8.82 -6.46 -2.87
CA GLN A 154 -9.15 -6.38 -4.29
C GLN A 154 -10.30 -5.37 -4.51
N ALA A 155 -10.41 -4.80 -5.71
CA ALA A 155 -11.61 -4.02 -6.05
C ALA A 155 -12.85 -4.93 -6.13
N PRO A 156 -13.98 -4.56 -5.52
CA PRO A 156 -15.21 -5.35 -5.66
C PRO A 156 -15.76 -5.22 -7.08
N PRO A 157 -16.52 -6.23 -7.57
CA PRO A 157 -17.43 -5.99 -8.67
C PRO A 157 -18.45 -4.90 -8.27
N LEU A 158 -18.70 -3.95 -9.17
CA LEU A 158 -19.68 -2.90 -8.94
C LEU A 158 -21.08 -3.42 -9.29
N ILE A 159 -21.82 -3.83 -8.26
CA ILE A 159 -23.19 -4.32 -8.39
C ILE A 159 -24.16 -3.14 -8.23
N ARG A 160 -25.18 -3.09 -9.10
CA ARG A 160 -26.26 -2.10 -9.07
C ARG A 160 -27.59 -2.80 -8.85
N GLU A 161 -28.43 -2.21 -7.99
CA GLU A 161 -29.73 -2.77 -7.65
C GLU A 161 -30.85 -1.95 -8.32
N PRO A 162 -31.64 -2.53 -9.25
CA PRO A 162 -32.77 -1.86 -9.88
C PRO A 162 -33.79 -1.29 -8.89
N GLY A 163 -34.04 -1.97 -7.77
CA GLY A 163 -34.92 -1.49 -6.70
C GLY A 163 -34.35 -0.33 -5.87
N LEU A 164 -33.10 0.06 -6.11
CA LEU A 164 -32.45 1.23 -5.52
C LEU A 164 -32.14 2.26 -6.62
N ASP A 165 -33.00 2.46 -7.61
CA ASP A 165 -32.75 3.37 -8.75
C ASP A 165 -31.41 3.12 -9.46
N ASN A 166 -31.01 1.85 -9.57
CA ASN A 166 -29.73 1.41 -10.11
C ASN A 166 -28.49 1.97 -9.39
N LYS A 167 -28.61 2.33 -8.10
CA LYS A 167 -27.48 2.74 -7.26
C LYS A 167 -26.59 1.56 -6.87
N LEU A 168 -25.33 1.88 -6.54
CA LEU A 168 -24.35 0.89 -6.07
C LEU A 168 -24.80 0.19 -4.79
N VAL A 169 -24.63 -1.12 -4.76
CA VAL A 169 -24.82 -1.94 -3.56
C VAL A 169 -23.55 -1.86 -2.70
N PRO A 170 -23.63 -1.46 -1.41
CA PRO A 170 -22.47 -1.41 -0.53
C PRO A 170 -22.10 -2.80 0.01
N GLY A 171 -20.89 -2.95 0.55
CA GLY A 171 -20.48 -4.15 1.28
C GLY A 171 -20.29 -5.38 0.40
N VAL A 172 -20.11 -5.20 -0.90
CA VAL A 172 -19.76 -6.29 -1.82
C VAL A 172 -18.42 -6.87 -1.39
N GLN A 173 -18.44 -8.09 -0.88
CA GLN A 173 -17.24 -8.76 -0.36
C GLN A 173 -16.27 -9.10 -1.49
N THR A 174 -14.98 -9.03 -1.17
CA THR A 174 -13.88 -9.44 -2.05
C THR A 174 -12.74 -9.92 -1.16
N SER A 175 -11.76 -10.60 -1.76
CA SER A 175 -10.58 -11.07 -1.04
C SER A 175 -9.64 -9.93 -0.63
N THR A 176 -9.09 -10.03 0.57
CA THR A 176 -7.83 -9.37 0.94
C THR A 176 -6.71 -10.01 0.12
N ARG A 177 -5.84 -9.21 -0.48
CA ARG A 177 -4.73 -9.71 -1.31
C ARG A 177 -3.40 -9.68 -0.59
N VAL A 178 -3.21 -8.65 0.23
CA VAL A 178 -1.99 -8.44 1.00
C VAL A 178 -2.38 -8.09 2.43
N LYS A 179 -1.74 -8.75 3.39
CA LYS A 179 -1.87 -8.42 4.82
C LYS A 179 -0.48 -8.32 5.45
N LEU A 180 -0.21 -7.20 6.10
CA LEU A 180 0.92 -7.03 7.02
C LEU A 180 0.31 -6.96 8.42
N SER A 181 0.77 -7.79 9.35
CA SER A 181 0.14 -7.85 10.66
C SER A 181 1.08 -8.23 11.79
N VAL A 182 0.69 -7.82 13.00
CA VAL A 182 1.17 -8.39 14.26
C VAL A 182 -0.06 -8.91 14.99
N ALA A 183 -0.10 -10.21 15.28
CA ALA A 183 -1.19 -10.81 16.04
C ALA A 183 -1.14 -10.38 17.51
N ALA A 184 -2.22 -10.62 18.27
CA ALA A 184 -2.30 -10.26 19.69
C ALA A 184 -1.22 -10.96 20.54
N ASP A 185 -0.75 -12.13 20.12
CA ASP A 185 0.36 -12.87 20.75
C ASP A 185 1.75 -12.35 20.34
N GLY A 186 1.81 -11.32 19.49
CA GLY A 186 3.04 -10.73 18.97
C GLY A 186 3.56 -11.35 17.67
N THR A 187 2.90 -12.39 17.12
CA THR A 187 3.38 -13.06 15.90
C THR A 187 3.32 -12.10 14.70
N PRO A 188 4.46 -11.75 14.07
CA PRO A 188 4.48 -10.90 12.90
C PRO A 188 4.23 -11.73 11.62
N ALA A 189 3.50 -11.17 10.67
CA ALA A 189 3.27 -11.82 9.39
C ALA A 189 3.14 -10.84 8.23
N VAL A 190 3.64 -11.26 7.06
CA VAL A 190 3.27 -10.70 5.75
C VAL A 190 2.66 -11.83 4.94
N ALA A 191 1.41 -11.70 4.52
CA ALA A 191 0.67 -12.74 3.82
C ALA A 191 0.19 -12.27 2.44
N LEU A 192 0.31 -13.17 1.46
CA LEU A 192 -0.27 -13.06 0.13
C LEU A 192 -1.39 -14.08 -0.01
N SER A 193 -2.59 -13.62 -0.38
CA SER A 193 -3.80 -14.44 -0.42
C SER A 193 -4.36 -14.62 -1.83
N ASP A 194 -4.94 -15.79 -2.06
CA ASP A 194 -5.63 -16.12 -3.30
C ASP A 194 -7.04 -15.51 -3.39
N ALA A 195 -7.77 -15.82 -4.47
CA ALA A 195 -9.07 -15.21 -4.76
C ALA A 195 -10.19 -15.58 -3.79
N ASN A 196 -9.96 -16.57 -2.93
CA ASN A 196 -10.89 -17.00 -1.91
C ASN A 196 -10.43 -16.53 -0.52
N ASP A 197 -9.57 -15.51 -0.46
CA ASP A 197 -9.02 -14.93 0.78
C ASP A 197 -8.13 -15.91 1.57
N GLN A 198 -7.60 -16.94 0.91
CA GLN A 198 -6.74 -17.93 1.55
C GLN A 198 -5.27 -17.60 1.33
N ALA A 199 -4.50 -17.47 2.41
CA ALA A 199 -3.06 -17.26 2.34
C ALA A 199 -2.38 -18.42 1.59
N ARG A 200 -1.46 -18.08 0.67
CA ARG A 200 -0.64 -19.02 -0.10
C ARG A 200 0.84 -18.92 0.22
N VAL A 201 1.28 -17.71 0.59
CA VAL A 201 2.64 -17.43 1.03
C VAL A 201 2.56 -16.55 2.26
N ARG A 202 3.31 -16.92 3.31
CA ARG A 202 3.44 -16.14 4.54
C ARG A 202 4.91 -15.99 4.91
N MET A 203 5.37 -14.76 5.09
CA MET A 203 6.64 -14.47 5.77
C MET A 203 6.34 -14.24 7.25
N THR A 204 7.02 -14.95 8.13
CA THR A 204 6.74 -14.96 9.59
C THR A 204 8.00 -15.28 10.38
N VAL A 205 7.86 -15.34 11.71
CA VAL A 205 8.86 -15.90 12.62
C VAL A 205 8.31 -17.23 13.17
N THR A 206 9.16 -18.26 13.27
CA THR A 206 8.79 -19.54 13.90
C THR A 206 8.67 -19.40 15.43
N PRO A 207 8.05 -20.34 16.15
CA PRO A 207 7.99 -20.30 17.61
C PRO A 207 9.37 -20.22 18.29
N GLU A 208 10.41 -20.75 17.64
CA GLU A 208 11.80 -20.72 18.13
C GLU A 208 12.53 -19.40 17.82
N GLY A 209 11.91 -18.48 17.08
CA GLY A 209 12.48 -17.17 16.77
C GLY A 209 13.16 -17.07 15.40
N TYR A 210 13.10 -18.09 14.55
CA TYR A 210 13.74 -18.06 13.23
C TYR A 210 12.87 -17.34 12.19
N GLY A 211 13.50 -16.56 11.30
CA GLY A 211 12.81 -16.04 10.13
C GLY A 211 12.37 -17.18 9.20
N ALA A 212 11.13 -17.13 8.71
CA ALA A 212 10.54 -18.17 7.88
C ALA A 212 9.71 -17.62 6.71
N ILE A 213 9.73 -18.36 5.60
CA ILE A 213 8.75 -18.26 4.51
C ILE A 213 7.99 -19.58 4.45
N GLU A 214 6.69 -19.51 4.59
CA GLU A 214 5.78 -20.66 4.59
C GLU A 214 4.92 -20.63 3.32
N PHE A 215 4.80 -21.79 2.68
CA PHE A 215 3.88 -22.03 1.57
C PHE A 215 2.71 -22.86 2.08
N LEU A 216 1.50 -22.40 1.79
CA LEU A 216 0.26 -22.97 2.31
C LEU A 216 -0.61 -23.51 1.17
N ASP A 217 -1.26 -24.65 1.41
CA ASP A 217 -2.23 -25.24 0.48
C ASP A 217 -3.63 -24.63 0.60
N ALA A 218 -4.57 -25.13 -0.21
CA ALA A 218 -5.99 -24.73 -0.24
C ALA A 218 -6.74 -24.84 1.09
N SER A 219 -6.25 -25.60 2.06
CA SER A 219 -6.83 -25.71 3.39
C SER A 219 -6.19 -24.75 4.41
N GLY A 220 -5.12 -24.04 4.02
CA GLY A 220 -4.30 -23.25 4.92
C GLY A 220 -3.25 -24.08 5.67
N LYS A 221 -3.00 -25.32 5.26
CA LYS A 221 -1.94 -26.15 5.83
C LYS A 221 -0.60 -25.73 5.23
N VAL A 222 0.40 -25.56 6.08
CA VAL A 222 1.78 -25.34 5.65
C VAL A 222 2.31 -26.62 5.00
N ILE A 223 2.67 -26.53 3.73
CA ILE A 223 3.20 -27.64 2.92
C ILE A 223 4.71 -27.50 2.68
N HIS A 224 5.27 -26.32 2.86
CA HIS A 224 6.70 -26.09 2.76
C HIS A 224 7.12 -24.91 3.65
N VAL A 225 8.31 -25.00 4.24
CA VAL A 225 8.90 -23.96 5.08
C VAL A 225 10.36 -23.76 4.65
N LEU A 226 10.72 -22.51 4.37
CA LEU A 226 12.11 -22.08 4.23
C LEU A 226 12.50 -21.36 5.53
N ALA A 227 13.40 -21.96 6.33
CA ALA A 227 13.88 -21.38 7.59
C ALA A 227 15.40 -21.66 7.76
N PRO A 228 16.27 -20.90 7.08
CA PRO A 228 17.69 -21.23 6.94
C PRO A 228 18.44 -21.45 8.27
N GLU A 229 18.16 -20.66 9.31
CA GLU A 229 18.82 -20.78 10.62
C GLU A 229 18.38 -22.04 11.40
N ARG A 230 17.14 -22.49 11.21
CA ARG A 230 16.66 -23.75 11.77
C ARG A 230 17.32 -24.92 11.06
N ASP A 231 17.33 -24.85 9.73
CA ASP A 231 17.79 -25.94 8.87
C ASP A 231 19.31 -26.12 8.98
N SER A 232 20.08 -25.04 9.19
CA SER A 232 21.52 -25.13 9.47
C SER A 232 21.83 -25.77 10.83
N LYS A 233 21.09 -25.42 11.89
CA LYS A 233 21.29 -26.02 13.22
C LYS A 233 20.95 -27.51 13.27
N GLN A 234 19.98 -27.97 12.48
CA GLN A 234 19.67 -29.40 12.37
C GLN A 234 20.72 -30.18 11.60
N ALA A 235 21.48 -29.54 10.71
CA ALA A 235 22.57 -30.19 9.98
C ALA A 235 23.82 -30.43 10.85
N ASP A 236 23.96 -29.70 11.96
CA ASP A 236 25.08 -29.80 12.90
C ASP A 236 24.85 -30.81 14.04
N THR A 237 23.69 -31.48 14.07
CA THR A 237 23.31 -32.52 15.07
C THR A 237 23.18 -33.89 14.44
#